data_AF-A0A7T1I655-F1
#
_entry.id   AF-A0A7T1I655-F1
#
_cell.length_a   1.000
_cell.length_b   1.000
_cell.length_c   1.000
_cell.angle_alpha   90.00
_cell.angle_beta   90.00
_cell.angle_gamma   90.00
#
_symmetry.space_group_name_H-M   'P 1'
#
loop_
_entity.id
_entity.type
_entity.pdbx_description
1 polymer ?
#
loop_
_entity_poly.entity_id
_entity_poly.type
_entity_poly.pdbx_seq_one_letter_code
_entity_poly.pdbx_strand_id
1 'polypeptide(L)' 'MSWSELERLVAEAEADSTLRAALHRCRTRAELILTARRLGYRISRLDLQRAQAEHLLEEQVMAAAVGE' A
#
# COMPACT_ATOMS: atom_id res chain seq x y z
N MET A 1 -5.57 -14.87 -3.25
CA MET A 1 -4.35 -14.21 -3.76
C MET A 1 -3.64 -13.60 -2.57
N SER A 2 -2.30 -13.66 -2.53
CA SER A 2 -1.53 -13.51 -1.31
C SER A 2 -1.15 -12.06 -1.03
N TRP A 3 -1.38 -11.62 0.20
CA TRP A 3 -0.88 -10.38 0.81
C TRP A 3 0.63 -10.15 0.57
N SER A 4 1.38 -11.25 0.42
CA SER A 4 2.83 -11.25 0.15
C SER A 4 3.26 -10.45 -1.08
N GLU A 5 2.41 -10.32 -2.11
CA GLU A 5 2.73 -9.50 -3.29
C GLU A 5 2.70 -8.00 -2.97
N LEU A 6 1.82 -7.59 -2.06
CA LEU A 6 1.76 -6.20 -1.57
C LEU A 6 2.98 -5.89 -0.71
N GLU A 7 3.34 -6.79 0.20
CA GLU A 7 4.54 -6.64 1.04
C GLU A 7 5.81 -6.52 0.19
N ARG A 8 5.91 -7.35 -0.85
CA ARG A 8 7.05 -7.30 -1.77
C ARG A 8 7.09 -5.98 -2.56
N LEU A 9 5.94 -5.47 -3.04
CA LEU A 9 5.89 -4.16 -3.69
C LEU A 9 6.37 -3.04 -2.74
N VAL A 10 5.94 -3.09 -1.47
CA VAL A 10 6.34 -2.08 -0.47
C VAL A 10 7.84 -2.17 -0.20
N ALA A 11 8.38 -3.37 0.03
CA ALA A 11 9.80 -3.58 0.27
C ALA A 11 10.66 -3.10 -0.92
N GLU A 12 10.24 -3.39 -2.16
CA GLU A 12 10.96 -2.89 -3.34
C GLU A 12 10.79 -1.38 -3.51
N ALA A 13 9.63 -0.79 -3.19
CA ALA A 13 9.43 0.65 -3.24
C ALA A 13 10.21 1.42 -2.17
N GLU A 14 10.53 0.78 -1.04
CA GLU A 14 11.43 1.36 -0.03
C GLU A 14 12.89 1.32 -0.47
N ALA A 15 13.29 0.28 -1.20
CA ALA A 15 14.64 0.12 -1.72
C ALA A 15 14.92 0.91 -3.01
N ASP A 16 13.91 1.09 -3.89
CA ASP A 16 14.04 1.74 -5.19
C ASP A 16 13.26 3.07 -5.25
N SER A 17 14.00 4.18 -5.32
CA SER A 17 13.45 5.54 -5.40
C SER A 17 12.63 5.80 -6.67
N THR A 18 12.91 5.10 -7.77
CA THR A 18 12.18 5.20 -9.04
C THR A 18 10.81 4.54 -8.90
N LEU A 19 10.78 3.35 -8.30
CA LEU A 19 9.54 2.64 -7.97
C LEU A 19 8.70 3.47 -6.99
N ARG A 20 9.33 4.02 -5.95
CA ARG A 20 8.68 4.96 -5.03
C ARG A 20 8.07 6.14 -5.77
N ALA A 21 8.83 6.82 -6.63
CA ALA A 21 8.35 7.99 -7.37
C ALA A 21 7.20 7.65 -8.32
N ALA A 22 7.22 6.48 -8.97
CA ALA A 22 6.15 6.01 -9.82
C ALA A 22 4.85 5.80 -9.03
N LEU A 23 4.93 5.14 -7.86
CA LEU A 23 3.78 4.93 -6.98
C LEU A 23 3.27 6.24 -6.37
N HIS A 24 4.17 7.16 -6.02
CA HIS A 24 3.82 8.46 -5.43
C HIS A 24 3.09 9.40 -6.40
N ARG A 25 3.22 9.14 -7.70
CA ARG A 25 2.46 9.84 -8.75
C ARG A 25 1.03 9.29 -8.93
N CYS A 26 0.74 8.09 -8.44
CA CYS A 26 -0.61 7.53 -8.47
C CYS A 26 -1.52 8.30 -7.51
N ARG A 27 -2.55 8.96 -8.04
CA ARG A 27 -3.52 9.73 -7.24
C ARG A 27 -4.70 8.88 -6.81
N THR A 28 -4.92 7.74 -7.46
CA THR A 28 -6.05 6.85 -7.21
C THR A 28 -5.60 5.41 -6.97
N ARG A 29 -6.41 4.64 -6.24
CA ARG A 29 -6.18 3.20 -6.05
C ARG A 29 -6.16 2.42 -7.35
N ALA A 30 -7.00 2.81 -8.31
CA ALA A 30 -7.03 2.17 -9.61
C ALA A 30 -5.69 2.35 -10.35
N GLU A 31 -5.12 3.56 -10.33
CA GLU A 31 -3.81 3.83 -10.92
C GLU A 31 -2.69 3.07 -10.22
N LEU A 32 -2.74 2.96 -8.88
CA LEU A 32 -1.74 2.22 -8.12
C LEU A 32 -1.78 0.73 -8.47
N ILE A 33 -2.97 0.13 -8.53
CA ILE A 33 -3.17 -1.28 -8.95
C ILE A 33 -2.67 -1.48 -10.38
N LEU A 34 -3.02 -0.59 -11.30
CA LEU A 34 -2.60 -0.70 -12.70
C LEU A 34 -1.08 -0.58 -12.85
N THR A 35 -0.46 0.35 -12.13
CA THR A 35 0.99 0.56 -12.14
C THR A 35 1.72 -0.63 -11.56
N ALA A 36 1.28 -1.15 -10.41
CA ALA A 36 1.87 -2.34 -9.80
C ALA A 36 1.74 -3.58 -10.70
N ARG A 37 0.58 -3.76 -11.36
CA ARG A 37 0.39 -4.85 -12.34
C ARG A 37 1.30 -4.72 -13.55
N ARG A 38 1.54 -3.49 -14.03
CA ARG A 38 2.51 -3.22 -15.12
C ARG A 38 3.95 -3.54 -14.72
N LEU A 39 4.27 -3.41 -13.44
CA LEU A 39 5.57 -3.74 -12.87
C LEU A 39 5.73 -5.22 -12.52
N GLY A 40 4.68 -6.03 -12.70
CA GLY A 40 4.71 -7.48 -12.50
C GLY A 40 4.08 -7.97 -11.19
N TYR A 41 3.64 -7.06 -10.31
CA TYR A 41 3.01 -7.43 -9.03
C TYR A 41 1.53 -7.77 -9.20
N ARG A 42 1.08 -8.82 -8.53
CA ARG A 42 -0.33 -9.25 -8.54
C ARG A 42 -1.07 -8.78 -7.30
N ILE A 43 -1.22 -7.47 -7.15
CA ILE A 43 -2.07 -6.88 -6.10
C ILE A 43 -3.49 -6.63 -6.56
N SER A 44 -4.43 -6.87 -5.65
CA SER A 44 -5.85 -6.62 -5.85
C SER A 44 -6.33 -5.41 -5.07
N ARG A 45 -7.53 -4.94 -5.43
CA ARG A 45 -8.22 -3.90 -4.66
C ARG A 45 -8.47 -4.33 -3.21
N LEU A 46 -8.72 -5.61 -2.96
CA LEU A 46 -8.97 -6.13 -1.62
C LEU A 46 -7.73 -5.97 -0.73
N ASP A 47 -6.54 -6.23 -1.28
CA ASP A 47 -5.27 -6.09 -0.54
C ASP A 47 -5.07 -4.63 -0.11
N LEU A 48 -5.29 -3.67 -1.02
CA LEU A 48 -5.19 -2.24 -0.68
C LEU A 48 -6.25 -1.78 0.33
N GLN A 49 -7.46 -2.36 0.28
CA GLN A 49 -8.50 -2.04 1.26
C GLN A 49 -8.13 -2.56 2.65
N ARG A 50 -7.55 -3.76 2.75
CA ARG A 50 -7.07 -4.32 4.01
C ARG A 50 -5.94 -3.47 4.59
N ALA A 51 -4.96 -3.08 3.78
CA ALA A 51 -3.86 -2.21 4.22
C ALA A 51 -4.35 -0.84 4.73
N GLN A 52 -5.34 -0.23 4.06
CA GLN A 52 -5.92 1.00 4.59
C GLN A 52 -6.72 0.76 5.87
N ALA A 53 -7.46 -0.34 5.97
CA ALA A 53 -8.25 -0.64 7.15
C ALA A 53 -7.34 -0.86 8.37
N GLU A 54 -6.20 -1.54 8.21
CA GLU A 54 -5.20 -1.69 9.28
C GLU A 54 -4.62 -0.33 9.69
N HIS A 55 -4.21 0.50 8.72
CA HIS A 55 -3.69 1.84 9.03
C HIS A 55 -4.70 2.71 9.79
N LEU A 56 -5.96 2.74 9.35
CA LEU A 56 -7.01 3.49 10.03
C LEU A 56 -7.28 2.93 11.44
N LEU A 57 -7.20 1.62 11.62
CA LEU A 57 -7.38 0.99 12.92
C LEU A 57 -6.22 1.35 13.86
N GLU A 58 -4.99 1.28 13.37
CA GLU A 58 -3.78 1.71 14.09
C GLU A 58 -3.85 3.20 14.44
N GLU A 59 -4.23 4.07 13.51
CA GLU A 59 -4.40 5.51 13.77
C GLU A 59 -5.46 5.78 14.85
N GLN A 60 -6.59 5.06 14.83
CA GLN A 60 -7.62 5.18 15.86
C GLN A 60 -7.16 4.68 17.23
N VAL A 61 -6.43 3.55 17.27
CA VAL A 61 -5.86 3.01 18.52
C VAL A 61 -4.80 3.95 19.08
N MET A 62 -3.92 4.50 18.24
CA MET A 62 -2.91 5.48 18.64
C MET A 62 -3.54 6.80 19.10
N ALA A 63 -4.58 7.28 18.41
CA ALA A 63 -5.31 8.47 18.82
C ALA A 63 -6.04 8.28 20.16
N ALA A 64 -6.60 7.08 20.42
CA ALA A 64 -7.20 6.74 21.70
C ALA A 64 -6.16 6.60 22.82
N ALA A 65 -4.96 6.09 22.53
CA ALA A 65 -3.89 5.90 23.51
C ALA A 65 -3.13 7.19 23.88
N VAL A 66 -3.15 8.23 23.03
CA VAL A 66 -2.52 9.54 23.30
C VAL A 66 -3.47 10.48 24.07
N GLY A 67 -4.74 10.13 24.18
CA GLY A 67 -5.78 10.94 24.85
C GLY A 67 -6.00 10.68 26.34
N GLU A 68 -5.25 9.76 26.96
CA GLU A 68 -5.35 9.42 28.40
C GLU A 68 -4.20 9.97 29.25
#